data_AF-A0A970E745-F1
#
_entry.id   AF-A0A970E745-F1
#
_cell.length_a   1.000
_cell.length_b   1.000
_cell.length_c   1.000
_cell.angle_alpha   90.00
_cell.angle_beta   90.00
_cell.angle_gamma   90.00
#
_symmetry.space_group_name_H-M   'P 1'
#
loop_
_entity.id
_entity.type
_entity.pdbx_description
1 polymer ?
#
loop_
_entity_poly.entity_id
_entity_poly.type
_entity_poly.pdbx_seq_one_letter_code
_entity_poly.pdbx_strand_id
1 'polypeptide(L)'
;MGYIVLGITGLFLYVVEFIRRRMMGLPTNAIEEYYQMINEYSESKIKSLKKMPYRNYLKTYHWQVLREAVFKYHGKRCYDCGLSHWWTHMEAHHLTYENMGHEKLDDLVPLCRGCHKKRHGR
;
A
#
# COMPACT_ATOMS: atom_id res chain seq x y z
N MET A 1 -26.28 -21.36 -24.75
CA MET A 1 -24.93 -21.74 -24.29
C MET A 1 -24.01 -20.55 -24.51
N GLY A 2 -23.62 -19.82 -23.46
CA GLY A 2 -22.87 -18.58 -23.67
C GLY A 2 -22.27 -18.00 -22.40
N TYR A 3 -21.26 -18.67 -21.84
CA TYR A 3 -20.45 -18.14 -20.73
C TYR A 3 -19.03 -18.77 -20.76
N ILE A 4 -18.22 -18.56 -21.81
CA ILE A 4 -16.79 -18.96 -21.78
C ILE A 4 -15.82 -17.90 -22.39
N VAL A 5 -16.27 -16.92 -23.19
CA VAL A 5 -15.34 -16.02 -23.92
C VAL A 5 -14.76 -14.86 -23.08
N LEU A 6 -15.24 -14.62 -21.85
CA LEU A 6 -14.78 -13.48 -21.02
C LEU A 6 -13.42 -13.68 -20.33
N GLY A 7 -12.85 -14.89 -20.31
CA GLY A 7 -11.61 -15.18 -19.59
C GLY A 7 -10.33 -14.88 -20.37
N ILE A 8 -10.31 -15.13 -21.69
CA ILE A 8 -9.10 -15.06 -22.52
C ILE A 8 -8.74 -13.60 -22.85
N THR A 9 -9.75 -12.74 -23.08
CA THR A 9 -9.53 -11.32 -23.38
C THR A 9 -8.98 -10.56 -22.17
N GLY A 10 -9.46 -10.84 -20.96
CA GLY A 10 -8.98 -10.21 -19.73
C GLY A 10 -7.52 -10.56 -19.39
N LEU A 11 -7.16 -11.84 -19.49
CA LEU A 11 -5.77 -12.28 -19.24
C LEU A 11 -4.82 -11.75 -20.31
N PHE A 12 -5.23 -11.76 -21.58
CA PHE A 12 -4.43 -11.20 -22.68
C PHE A 12 -4.21 -9.70 -22.52
N LEU A 13 -5.26 -8.92 -22.22
CA LEU A 13 -5.14 -7.48 -21.96
C LEU A 13 -4.25 -7.17 -20.75
N TYR A 14 -4.36 -7.97 -19.68
CA TYR A 14 -3.48 -7.83 -18.51
C TYR A 14 -2.01 -8.09 -18.86
N VAL A 15 -1.72 -9.18 -19.58
CA VAL A 15 -0.35 -9.53 -19.99
C VAL A 15 0.22 -8.45 -20.93
N VAL A 16 -0.57 -7.97 -21.90
CA VAL A 16 -0.16 -6.89 -22.81
C VAL A 16 0.15 -5.61 -22.05
N GLU A 17 -0.73 -5.17 -21.13
CA GLU A 17 -0.49 -3.95 -20.33
C GLU A 17 0.68 -4.13 -19.36
N PHE A 18 0.87 -5.32 -18.78
CA PHE A 18 2.04 -5.61 -17.94
C PHE A 18 3.35 -5.50 -18.73
N ILE A 19 3.42 -6.10 -19.93
CA ILE A 19 4.59 -6.00 -20.80
C ILE A 19 4.83 -4.55 -21.21
N ARG A 20 3.76 -3.82 -21.59
CA ARG A 20 3.83 -2.39 -21.98
C ARG A 20 4.39 -1.54 -20.85
N ARG A 21 3.87 -1.67 -19.63
CA ARG A 21 4.35 -0.96 -18.43
C ARG A 21 5.82 -1.25 -18.17
N ARG A 22 6.20 -2.53 -18.21
CA ARG A 22 7.59 -2.94 -17.99
C ARG A 22 8.53 -2.36 -19.05
N MET A 23 8.13 -2.36 -20.32
CA MET A 23 8.89 -1.73 -21.41
C MET A 23 9.07 -0.22 -21.22
N MET A 24 8.05 0.46 -20.70
CA MET A 24 8.07 1.91 -20.43
C MET A 24 8.68 2.27 -19.06
N GLY A 25 9.15 1.28 -18.27
CA GLY A 25 9.67 1.50 -16.92
C GLY A 25 8.62 1.99 -15.91
N LEU A 26 7.32 1.78 -16.20
CA LEU A 26 6.24 2.13 -15.28
C LEU A 26 6.09 1.06 -14.18
N PRO A 27 5.68 1.46 -12.96
CA PRO A 27 5.53 0.52 -11.87
C PRO A 27 4.45 -0.52 -12.20
N THR A 28 4.74 -1.78 -11.94
CA THR A 28 3.83 -2.91 -12.24
C THR A 28 2.99 -3.32 -11.05
N ASN A 29 3.34 -2.85 -9.85
CA ASN A 29 2.62 -3.09 -8.61
C ASN A 29 2.84 -1.96 -7.60
N ALA A 30 2.06 -1.96 -6.52
CA ALA A 30 2.10 -0.92 -5.50
C ALA A 30 3.45 -0.78 -4.78
N ILE A 31 4.23 -1.86 -4.65
CA ILE A 31 5.56 -1.81 -4.01
C ILE A 31 6.54 -1.05 -4.90
N GLU A 32 6.57 -1.36 -6.20
CA GLU A 32 7.40 -0.63 -7.17
C GLU A 32 7.00 0.83 -7.27
N GLU A 33 5.70 1.12 -7.29
CA GLU A 33 5.18 2.49 -7.29
C GLU A 33 5.65 3.27 -6.06
N TYR A 34 5.61 2.63 -4.88
CA TYR A 34 6.08 3.23 -3.65
C TYR A 34 7.57 3.57 -3.69
N TYR A 35 8.43 2.62 -4.06
CA TYR A 35 9.87 2.85 -4.09
C TYR A 35 10.28 3.86 -5.16
N GLN A 36 9.64 3.85 -6.32
CA GLN A 36 9.88 4.87 -7.34
C GLN A 36 9.51 6.26 -6.83
N MET A 37 8.31 6.42 -6.27
CA MET A 37 7.85 7.68 -5.70
C MET A 37 8.81 8.21 -4.63
N ILE A 38 9.24 7.35 -3.70
CA ILE A 38 10.14 7.73 -2.61
C ILE A 38 11.54 8.12 -3.12
N ASN A 39 12.09 7.38 -4.09
CA ASN A 39 13.41 7.69 -4.65
C ASN A 39 13.45 9.03 -5.40
N GLU A 40 12.30 9.53 -5.85
CA GLU A 40 12.16 10.83 -6.50
C GLU A 40 11.94 11.98 -5.49
N TYR A 41 11.66 11.69 -4.22
CA TYR A 41 11.38 12.73 -3.23
C TYR A 41 12.65 13.48 -2.83
N SER A 42 12.58 14.81 -2.86
CA SER A 42 13.61 15.66 -2.29
C SER A 42 13.56 15.66 -0.76
N GLU A 43 14.69 15.98 -0.12
CA GLU A 43 14.77 16.17 1.34
C GLU A 43 13.73 17.18 1.87
N SER A 44 13.45 18.25 1.11
CA SER A 44 12.45 19.25 1.50
C SER A 44 11.03 18.68 1.48
N LYS A 45 10.72 17.79 0.52
CA LYS A 45 9.45 17.09 0.44
C LYS A 45 9.27 16.17 1.64
N ILE A 46 10.27 15.34 1.97
CA ILE A 46 10.23 14.42 3.12
C ILE A 46 10.02 15.23 4.42
N LYS A 47 10.80 16.30 4.61
CA LYS A 47 10.66 17.19 5.78
C LYS A 47 9.26 17.82 5.88
N SER A 48 8.63 18.15 4.75
CA SER A 48 7.26 18.68 4.74
C SER A 48 6.22 17.63 5.19
N LEU A 49 6.37 16.38 4.75
CA LEU A 49 5.49 15.28 5.14
C LEU A 49 5.61 14.96 6.63
N LYS A 50 6.84 14.89 7.14
CA LYS A 50 7.12 14.62 8.57
C LYS A 50 6.55 15.68 9.52
N LYS A 51 6.52 16.94 9.09
CA LYS A 51 5.94 18.05 9.87
C LYS A 51 4.43 18.20 9.72
N MET A 52 3.83 17.49 8.76
CA MET A 52 2.41 17.63 8.47
C MET A 52 1.57 17.09 9.63
N PRO A 53 0.49 17.78 10.03
CA PRO A 53 -0.46 17.22 10.99
C PRO A 53 -0.92 15.85 10.52
N TYR A 54 -0.85 14.85 11.39
CA TYR A 54 -1.04 13.45 11.01
C TYR A 54 -2.34 13.19 10.24
N ARG A 55 -3.45 13.84 10.63
CA ARG A 55 -4.73 13.73 9.92
C ARG A 55 -4.68 14.21 8.47
N ASN A 56 -3.82 15.17 8.16
CA ASN A 56 -3.61 15.67 6.80
C ASN A 56 -2.64 14.75 6.05
N TYR A 57 -1.60 14.25 6.73
CA TYR A 57 -0.68 13.26 6.17
C TYR A 57 -1.42 12.02 5.64
N LEU A 58 -2.39 11.51 6.40
CA LEU A 58 -3.24 10.37 6.00
C LEU A 58 -4.09 10.62 4.75
N LYS A 59 -4.19 11.86 4.26
CA LYS A 59 -4.90 12.22 3.03
C LYS A 59 -3.97 12.40 1.84
N THR A 60 -2.66 12.34 2.04
CA THR A 60 -1.67 12.55 0.99
C THR A 60 -1.64 11.36 0.02
N TYR A 61 -1.25 11.63 -1.23
CA TYR A 61 -0.95 10.57 -2.19
C TYR A 61 0.16 9.64 -1.68
N HIS A 62 1.19 10.19 -1.01
CA HIS A 62 2.24 9.42 -0.33
C HIS A 62 1.66 8.31 0.57
N TRP A 63 0.78 8.68 1.48
CA TRP A 63 0.16 7.72 2.40
C TRP A 63 -0.67 6.66 1.68
N GLN A 64 -1.41 7.05 0.64
CA GLN A 64 -2.25 6.12 -0.12
C GLN A 64 -1.40 5.05 -0.83
N VAL A 65 -0.31 5.46 -1.47
CA VAL A 65 0.63 4.55 -2.14
C VAL A 65 1.33 3.65 -1.12
N LEU A 66 1.86 4.22 -0.03
CA LEU A 66 2.49 3.46 1.06
C LEU A 66 1.53 2.42 1.63
N ARG A 67 0.28 2.79 1.92
CA ARG A 67 -0.73 1.88 2.48
C ARG A 67 -0.97 0.67 1.59
N GLU A 68 -1.14 0.88 0.28
CA GLU A 68 -1.35 -0.23 -0.65
C GLU A 68 -0.08 -1.08 -0.82
N ALA A 69 1.11 -0.47 -0.79
CA ALA A 69 2.37 -1.20 -0.79
C ALA A 69 2.54 -2.10 0.44
N VAL A 70 2.23 -1.60 1.64
CA VAL A 70 2.22 -2.36 2.90
C VAL A 70 1.23 -3.53 2.83
N PHE A 71 0.03 -3.30 2.29
CA PHE A 71 -0.94 -4.37 2.11
C PHE A 71 -0.48 -5.41 1.09
N LYS A 72 0.16 -5.00 -0.01
CA LYS A 72 0.74 -5.92 -1.00
C LYS A 72 1.88 -6.74 -0.39
N TYR A 73 2.74 -6.10 0.40
CA TYR A 73 3.91 -6.71 1.03
C TYR A 73 3.53 -7.75 2.09
N HIS A 74 2.60 -7.43 2.98
CA HIS A 74 2.15 -8.35 4.05
C HIS A 74 0.94 -9.24 3.67
N GLY A 75 0.42 -9.12 2.45
CA GLY A 75 -0.71 -9.93 1.97
C GLY A 75 -2.10 -9.52 2.49
N LYS A 76 -2.28 -8.28 2.95
CA LYS A 76 -3.57 -7.69 3.40
C LYS A 76 -4.33 -8.59 4.40
N ARG A 77 -3.59 -9.13 5.37
CA ARG A 77 -4.08 -9.91 6.50
C ARG A 77 -3.64 -9.24 7.79
N CYS A 78 -4.49 -9.31 8.81
CA CYS A 78 -4.18 -8.79 10.13
C CYS A 78 -2.94 -9.51 10.68
N TYR A 79 -1.91 -8.74 11.03
CA TYR A 79 -0.67 -9.26 11.59
C TYR A 79 -0.90 -9.97 12.93
N ASP A 80 -1.81 -9.45 13.77
CA ASP A 80 -2.03 -9.99 15.12
C ASP A 80 -2.93 -11.22 15.17
N CYS A 81 -4.00 -11.26 14.37
CA CYS A 81 -5.00 -12.34 14.45
C CYS A 81 -5.14 -13.15 13.17
N GLY A 82 -4.42 -12.80 12.10
CA GLY A 82 -4.44 -13.53 10.84
C GLY A 82 -5.71 -13.38 10.00
N LEU A 83 -6.75 -12.68 10.49
CA LEU A 83 -7.98 -12.41 9.72
C LEU A 83 -7.63 -11.70 8.41
N SER A 84 -8.19 -12.16 7.31
CA SER A 84 -8.02 -11.52 6.00
C SER A 84 -9.03 -10.40 5.79
N HIS A 85 -8.73 -9.53 4.83
CA HIS A 85 -9.61 -8.40 4.46
C HIS A 85 -11.01 -8.82 3.99
N TRP A 86 -11.20 -10.08 3.62
CA TRP A 86 -12.51 -10.66 3.29
C TRP A 86 -13.49 -10.64 4.48
N TRP A 87 -12.96 -10.65 5.71
CA TRP A 87 -13.77 -10.71 6.93
C TRP A 87 -13.93 -9.38 7.64
N THR A 88 -13.00 -8.43 7.41
CA THR A 88 -12.97 -7.16 8.14
C THR A 88 -12.12 -6.13 7.42
N HIS A 89 -12.42 -4.85 7.65
CA HIS A 89 -11.62 -3.76 7.08
C HIS A 89 -10.21 -3.75 7.68
N MET A 90 -9.21 -3.67 6.79
CA MET A 90 -7.80 -3.59 7.15
C MET A 90 -7.31 -2.15 7.17
N GLU A 91 -6.56 -1.83 8.21
CA GLU A 91 -5.92 -0.55 8.46
C GLU A 91 -4.41 -0.77 8.53
N ALA A 92 -3.62 0.10 7.91
CA ALA A 92 -2.18 0.09 8.09
C ALA A 92 -1.86 0.76 9.44
N HIS A 93 -1.16 0.03 10.30
CA HIS A 93 -0.76 0.46 11.63
C HIS A 93 0.74 0.72 11.62
N HIS A 94 1.15 1.92 12.03
CA HIS A 94 2.56 2.22 12.23
C HIS A 94 3.07 1.54 13.50
N LEU A 95 4.16 0.78 13.37
CA LEU A 95 4.94 0.27 14.50
C LEU A 95 5.89 1.34 15.04
N THR A 96 6.36 2.21 14.16
CA THR A 96 7.18 3.38 14.47
C THR A 96 6.80 4.56 13.58
N TYR A 97 7.04 5.78 14.08
CA TYR A 97 6.84 7.03 13.34
C TYR A 97 8.15 7.72 12.98
N GLU A 98 9.30 7.09 13.29
CA GLU A 98 10.63 7.68 13.11
C GLU A 98 10.92 8.06 11.64
N ASN A 99 10.49 7.19 10.72
CA ASN A 99 10.71 7.32 9.28
C ASN A 99 9.53 7.99 8.56
N MET A 100 8.67 8.74 9.26
CA MET A 100 7.51 9.36 8.64
C MET A 100 7.90 10.24 7.43
N GLY A 101 7.30 9.98 6.26
CA GLY A 101 7.63 10.59 4.96
C GLY A 101 8.70 9.86 4.14
N HIS A 102 9.33 8.83 4.71
CA HIS A 102 10.31 7.94 4.06
C HIS A 102 10.26 6.52 4.69
N GLU A 103 9.05 6.03 4.93
CA GLU A 103 8.80 4.82 5.70
C GLU A 103 9.35 3.56 5.01
N LYS A 104 9.81 2.59 5.80
CA LYS A 104 10.03 1.23 5.31
C LYS A 104 8.69 0.49 5.35
N LEU A 105 8.51 -0.49 4.46
CA LEU A 105 7.27 -1.29 4.47
C LEU A 105 7.08 -2.01 5.82
N ASP A 106 8.17 -2.47 6.45
CA ASP A 106 8.17 -3.09 7.78
C ASP A 106 7.94 -2.12 8.95
N ASP A 107 7.96 -0.79 8.71
CA ASP A 107 7.58 0.17 9.75
C ASP A 107 6.06 0.13 10.01
N LEU A 108 5.31 -0.58 9.17
CA LEU A 108 3.87 -0.72 9.26
C LEU A 108 3.42 -2.17 9.14
N VAL A 109 2.28 -2.48 9.73
CA VAL A 109 1.62 -3.77 9.58
C VAL A 109 0.13 -3.59 9.29
N PRO A 110 -0.50 -4.45 8.47
CA PRO A 110 -1.95 -4.46 8.35
C PRO A 110 -2.58 -5.01 9.64
N LEU A 111 -3.58 -4.33 10.16
CA LEU A 111 -4.40 -4.81 11.28
C LEU A 111 -5.87 -4.72 10.94
N CYS A 112 -6.66 -5.66 11.45
CA CYS A 112 -8.11 -5.48 11.48
C CYS A 112 -8.48 -4.37 12.46
N ARG A 113 -9.66 -3.76 12.28
CA ARG A 113 -10.16 -2.70 13.17
C ARG A 113 -10.10 -3.08 14.67
N GLY A 114 -10.39 -4.34 15.00
CA GLY A 114 -10.37 -4.84 16.38
C GLY A 114 -8.96 -4.83 16.99
N CYS A 115 -7.97 -5.43 16.30
CA CYS A 115 -6.58 -5.43 16.77
C CYS A 115 -5.96 -4.04 16.71
N HIS A 116 -6.30 -3.24 15.70
CA HIS A 116 -5.82 -1.87 15.57
C HIS A 116 -6.25 -1.00 16.77
N LYS A 117 -7.52 -1.12 17.20
CA LYS A 117 -8.02 -0.43 18.38
C LYS A 117 -7.26 -0.84 19.66
N LYS A 118 -7.02 -2.15 19.83
CA LYS A 118 -6.26 -2.70 20.97
C LYS A 118 -4.82 -2.17 21.03
N ARG A 119 -4.13 -2.10 19.88
CA ARG A 119 -2.75 -1.57 19.80
C ARG A 119 -2.66 -0.09 20.19
N HIS A 120 -3.71 0.70 19.93
CA HIS A 120 -3.81 2.09 20.42
C HIS A 120 -4.29 2.21 21.87
N GLY A 121 -4.41 1.11 22.62
CA GLY A 121 -4.83 1.11 24.02
C GLY A 121 -6.30 1.41 24.24
N ARG A 122 -7.19 0.98 23.33
CA ARG A 122 -8.64 1.21 23.40
C ARG A 122 -9.46 -0.05 23.19
#